data_AF-A0ABD5AZN8-F1
#
_entry.id   AF-A0ABD5AZN8-F1
#
_cell.length_a   1.000
_cell.length_b   1.000
_cell.length_c   1.000
_cell.angle_alpha   90.00
_cell.angle_beta   90.00
_cell.angle_gamma   90.00
#
_symmetry.space_group_name_H-M   'P 1'
#
loop_
_entity.id
_entity.type
_entity.pdbx_description
1 polymer ?
#
loop_
_entity_poly.entity_id
_entity_poly.type
_entity_poly.pdbx_seq_one_letter_code
_entity_poly.pdbx_strand_id
1 'polypeptide(L)'
;MVNYKEKFAEAKTIAVNEGFESTRAEWLFLDVFGWSKTDYLIHKDEQMSLTSINKLDKALDRMITGEPIQYIVGFQSFYGYQYKVNQHCLIPRPETEEVMLHFLELCKKTDTIADIGTGSGAIAITLKLLQPELNVIATDLYEDALNVAKQNASHYH
;
A
#
# COMPACT_ATOMS: atom_id res chain seq x y z
N MET A 1 -16.85 15.36 -21.72
CA MET A 1 -16.12 15.71 -20.49
C MET A 1 -16.74 14.87 -19.39
N VAL A 2 -15.94 14.12 -18.65
CA VAL A 2 -16.40 13.19 -17.60
C VAL A 2 -15.87 13.71 -16.27
N ASN A 3 -16.72 13.70 -15.24
CA ASN A 3 -16.30 14.07 -13.88
C ASN A 3 -15.84 12.83 -13.07
N TYR A 4 -15.22 13.08 -11.92
CA TYR A 4 -14.72 12.00 -11.06
C TYR A 4 -15.83 11.07 -10.56
N LYS A 5 -17.03 11.58 -10.29
CA LYS A 5 -18.19 10.79 -9.85
C LYS A 5 -18.63 9.78 -10.91
N GLU A 6 -18.74 10.21 -12.16
CA GLU A 6 -19.12 9.38 -13.31
C GLU A 6 -18.07 8.27 -13.51
N LYS A 7 -16.79 8.65 -13.54
CA LYS A 7 -15.70 7.69 -13.74
C LYS A 7 -15.54 6.71 -12.57
N PHE A 8 -15.79 7.15 -11.34
CA PHE A 8 -15.81 6.29 -10.16
C PHE A 8 -16.95 5.26 -10.20
N ALA A 9 -18.13 5.64 -10.68
CA ALA A 9 -19.24 4.70 -10.89
C ALA A 9 -18.94 3.69 -12.01
N GLU A 10 -18.33 4.15 -13.10
CA GLU A 10 -17.86 3.31 -14.20
C GLU A 10 -16.84 2.28 -13.72
N ALA A 11 -15.81 2.70 -12.98
CA ALA A 11 -14.78 1.83 -12.42
C ALA A 11 -15.36 0.70 -11.55
N LYS A 12 -16.33 1.02 -10.70
CA LYS A 12 -17.04 0.02 -9.87
C LYS A 12 -17.85 -0.97 -10.70
N THR A 13 -18.48 -0.48 -11.78
CA THR A 13 -19.25 -1.32 -12.71
C THR A 13 -18.33 -2.28 -13.46
N ILE A 14 -17.17 -1.80 -13.93
CA ILE A 14 -16.13 -2.64 -14.56
C ILE A 14 -15.69 -3.75 -13.61
N ALA A 15 -15.36 -3.42 -12.35
CA ALA A 15 -14.94 -4.44 -11.38
C ALA A 15 -15.99 -5.54 -11.18
N VAL A 16 -17.26 -5.17 -11.01
CA VAL A 16 -18.35 -6.15 -10.82
C VAL A 16 -18.56 -7.01 -12.06
N ASN A 17 -18.50 -6.42 -13.26
CA ASN A 17 -18.65 -7.17 -14.51
C ASN A 17 -17.54 -8.20 -14.72
N GLU A 18 -16.32 -7.92 -14.26
CA GLU A 18 -15.16 -8.82 -14.29
C GLU A 18 -15.11 -9.77 -13.08
N GLY A 19 -16.15 -9.81 -12.25
CA GLY A 19 -16.27 -10.75 -11.13
C GLY A 19 -15.53 -10.32 -9.85
N PHE A 20 -15.11 -9.06 -9.74
CA PHE A 20 -14.53 -8.49 -8.53
C PHE A 20 -15.55 -7.71 -7.69
N GLU A 21 -15.26 -7.53 -6.41
CA GLU A 21 -16.05 -6.62 -5.58
C GLU A 21 -15.86 -5.16 -6.01
N SER A 22 -16.94 -4.37 -5.95
CA SER A 22 -16.87 -2.93 -6.26
C SER A 22 -15.91 -2.15 -5.35
N THR A 23 -15.72 -2.64 -4.12
CA THR A 23 -14.78 -2.09 -3.13
C THR A 23 -13.34 -2.08 -3.65
N ARG A 24 -12.95 -3.06 -4.47
CA ARG A 24 -11.62 -3.14 -5.08
C ARG A 24 -11.35 -1.93 -5.98
N ALA A 25 -12.31 -1.57 -6.83
CA ALA A 25 -12.21 -0.39 -7.67
C ALA A 25 -12.28 0.91 -6.86
N GLU A 26 -13.08 0.92 -5.78
CA GLU A 26 -13.14 2.08 -4.89
C GLU A 26 -11.77 2.39 -4.27
N TRP A 27 -11.12 1.40 -3.68
CA TRP A 27 -9.79 1.57 -3.10
C TRP A 27 -8.74 1.94 -4.15
N LEU A 28 -8.73 1.26 -5.30
CA LEU A 28 -7.81 1.60 -6.38
C LEU A 28 -7.96 3.06 -6.82
N PHE A 29 -9.19 3.53 -7.01
CA PHE A 29 -9.44 4.91 -7.44
C PHE A 29 -8.91 5.91 -6.41
N LEU A 30 -9.22 5.70 -5.13
CA LEU A 30 -8.75 6.56 -4.05
C LEU A 30 -7.23 6.59 -4.00
N ASP A 31 -6.57 5.43 -4.06
CA ASP A 31 -5.12 5.33 -4.00
C ASP A 31 -4.41 5.91 -5.24
N VAL A 32 -5.02 5.77 -6.44
CA VAL A 32 -4.50 6.37 -7.68
C VAL A 32 -4.43 7.88 -7.58
N PHE A 33 -5.37 8.52 -6.89
CA PHE A 33 -5.41 9.98 -6.72
C PHE A 33 -4.85 10.45 -5.37
N GLY A 34 -4.47 9.53 -4.48
CA GLY A 34 -4.00 9.86 -3.12
C GLY A 34 -5.10 10.52 -2.29
N TRP A 35 -6.34 10.08 -2.46
CA TRP A 35 -7.52 10.69 -1.85
C TRP A 35 -8.06 9.85 -0.70
N SER A 36 -8.47 10.52 0.37
CA SER A 36 -9.41 9.96 1.34
C SER A 36 -10.83 9.97 0.77
N LYS A 37 -11.77 9.30 1.46
CA LYS A 37 -13.19 9.40 1.14
C LYS A 37 -13.71 10.84 1.25
N THR A 38 -13.16 11.64 2.16
CA THR A 38 -13.50 13.05 2.31
C THR A 38 -13.04 13.86 1.10
N ASP A 39 -11.81 13.63 0.64
CA ASP A 39 -11.27 14.30 -0.57
C ASP A 39 -12.13 13.96 -1.79
N TYR A 40 -12.54 12.70 -1.94
CA TYR A 40 -13.48 12.31 -2.99
C TYR A 40 -14.79 13.12 -2.91
N LEU A 41 -15.39 13.30 -1.73
CA LEU A 41 -16.64 14.07 -1.61
C LEU A 41 -16.48 15.53 -2.04
N ILE A 42 -15.30 16.12 -1.82
CA ILE A 42 -14.96 17.49 -2.24
C ILE A 42 -14.81 17.56 -3.76
N HIS A 43 -14.09 16.61 -4.36
CA HIS A 43 -13.68 16.66 -5.76
C HIS A 43 -14.60 15.91 -6.74
N LYS A 44 -15.57 15.12 -6.27
CA LYS A 44 -16.35 14.20 -7.14
C LYS A 44 -17.05 14.86 -8.32
N ASP A 45 -17.46 16.13 -8.21
CA ASP A 45 -18.17 16.83 -9.29
C ASP A 45 -17.21 17.60 -10.22
N GLU A 46 -15.90 17.60 -9.93
CA GLU A 46 -14.88 18.20 -10.78
C GLU A 46 -14.65 17.40 -12.07
N GLN A 47 -14.36 18.11 -13.15
CA GLN A 47 -14.04 17.51 -14.44
C GLN A 47 -12.66 16.88 -14.42
N MET A 48 -12.55 15.65 -14.93
CA MET A 48 -11.26 14.97 -15.03
C MET A 48 -10.44 15.50 -16.20
N SER A 49 -9.15 15.69 -15.95
CA SER A 49 -8.18 15.91 -17.04
C SER A 49 -7.97 14.62 -17.83
N LEU A 50 -7.54 14.74 -19.10
CA LEU A 50 -7.20 13.57 -19.92
C LEU A 50 -6.08 12.73 -19.27
N THR A 51 -5.14 13.38 -18.59
CA THR A 51 -4.07 12.69 -17.84
C THR A 51 -4.64 11.87 -16.68
N SER A 52 -5.59 12.41 -15.91
CA SER A 52 -6.25 11.69 -14.81
C SER A 52 -7.03 10.48 -15.32
N ILE A 53 -7.75 10.64 -16.44
CA ILE A 53 -8.51 9.56 -17.09
C ILE A 53 -7.54 8.45 -17.49
N ASN A 54 -6.50 8.78 -18.26
CA ASN A 54 -5.50 7.80 -18.73
C ASN A 54 -4.77 7.11 -17.57
N LYS A 55 -4.53 7.81 -16.46
CA LYS A 55 -3.89 7.23 -15.26
C LYS A 55 -4.80 6.16 -14.64
N LEU A 56 -6.08 6.47 -14.47
CA LEU A 56 -7.05 5.55 -13.89
C LEU A 56 -7.35 4.38 -14.82
N ASP A 57 -7.54 4.62 -16.12
CA ASP A 57 -7.86 3.56 -17.08
C ASP A 57 -6.74 2.51 -17.12
N LYS A 58 -5.46 2.93 -17.15
CA LYS A 58 -4.31 2.01 -17.04
C LYS A 58 -4.30 1.21 -15.75
N ALA A 59 -4.73 1.81 -14.64
CA ALA A 59 -4.80 1.13 -13.36
C ALA A 59 -5.94 0.09 -13.35
N LEU A 60 -7.09 0.42 -13.94
CA LEU A 60 -8.23 -0.48 -14.09
C LEU A 60 -7.89 -1.67 -14.99
N ASP A 61 -7.21 -1.43 -16.11
CA ASP A 61 -6.75 -2.48 -17.03
C ASP A 61 -5.89 -3.53 -16.30
N ARG A 62 -5.00 -3.09 -15.40
CA ARG A 62 -4.20 -4.00 -14.56
C ARG A 62 -5.02 -4.68 -13.48
N MET A 63 -5.97 -3.96 -12.87
CA MET A 63 -6.82 -4.51 -11.81
C MET A 63 -7.67 -5.67 -12.31
N ILE A 64 -8.25 -5.55 -13.51
CA ILE A 64 -9.13 -6.58 -14.08
C ILE A 64 -8.38 -7.86 -14.48
N THR A 65 -7.06 -7.81 -14.69
CA THR A 65 -6.24 -9.03 -14.85
C THR A 65 -6.00 -9.76 -13.52
N GLY A 66 -6.57 -9.27 -12.42
CA GLY A 66 -6.41 -9.82 -11.08
C GLY A 66 -5.19 -9.29 -10.31
N GLU A 67 -4.43 -8.34 -10.87
CA GLU A 67 -3.26 -7.78 -10.20
C GLU A 67 -3.64 -7.07 -8.88
N PRO A 68 -2.98 -7.34 -7.75
CA PRO A 68 -3.24 -6.66 -6.49
C PRO A 68 -3.12 -5.14 -6.61
N ILE A 69 -4.10 -4.40 -6.10
CA ILE A 69 -4.16 -2.93 -6.27
C ILE A 69 -2.92 -2.22 -5.69
N GLN A 70 -2.34 -2.76 -4.61
CA GLN A 70 -1.14 -2.24 -3.97
C GLN A 70 0.09 -2.30 -4.88
N TYR A 71 0.20 -3.32 -5.75
CA TYR A 71 1.26 -3.37 -6.77
C TYR A 71 0.97 -2.45 -7.95
N ILE A 72 -0.31 -2.15 -8.21
CA ILE A 72 -0.70 -1.18 -9.24
C ILE A 72 -0.31 0.23 -8.82
N VAL A 73 -0.63 0.62 -7.58
CA VAL A 73 -0.32 1.95 -7.02
C VAL A 73 1.10 2.04 -6.46
N GLY A 74 1.73 0.89 -6.20
CA GLY A 74 3.13 0.77 -5.79
C GLY A 74 3.39 0.93 -4.30
N PHE A 75 2.35 1.00 -3.46
CA PHE A 75 2.48 1.15 -2.02
C PHE A 75 1.39 0.37 -1.25
N GLN A 76 1.67 0.15 0.03
CA GLN A 76 0.72 -0.35 1.01
C GLN A 76 0.89 0.40 2.32
N SER A 77 -0.22 0.76 2.95
CA SER A 77 -0.21 1.37 4.28
C SER A 77 0.03 0.29 5.35
N PHE A 78 0.92 0.59 6.30
CA PHE A 78 1.18 -0.25 7.47
C PHE A 78 1.54 0.66 8.66
N TYR A 79 0.84 0.56 9.78
CA TYR A 79 1.02 1.41 10.96
C TYR A 79 0.93 2.92 10.71
N GLY A 80 0.12 3.33 9.72
CA GLY A 80 0.00 4.72 9.29
C GLY A 80 1.17 5.22 8.43
N TYR A 81 2.16 4.38 8.14
CA TYR A 81 3.24 4.65 7.18
C TYR A 81 2.91 4.02 5.82
N GLN A 82 3.49 4.55 4.74
CA GLN A 82 3.32 4.02 3.40
C GLN A 82 4.61 3.34 2.94
N TYR A 83 4.55 2.03 2.77
CA TYR A 83 5.66 1.23 2.29
C TYR A 83 5.52 0.96 0.81
N LYS A 84 6.58 1.22 0.04
CA LYS A 84 6.66 0.77 -1.35
C LYS A 84 6.57 -0.75 -1.40
N VAL A 85 5.77 -1.26 -2.32
CA VAL A 85 5.60 -2.69 -2.57
C VAL A 85 5.57 -2.98 -4.07
N ASN A 86 5.98 -4.18 -4.46
CA ASN A 86 5.92 -4.67 -5.82
C ASN A 86 5.88 -6.21 -5.81
N GLN A 87 5.89 -6.85 -6.99
CA GLN A 87 5.83 -8.31 -7.11
C GLN A 87 6.96 -9.09 -6.42
N HIS A 88 8.02 -8.42 -5.95
CA HIS A 88 9.17 -9.07 -5.28
C HIS A 88 9.00 -9.18 -3.77
N CYS A 89 7.93 -8.64 -3.17
CA CYS A 89 7.67 -8.74 -1.74
C CYS A 89 6.20 -8.99 -1.44
N LEU A 90 5.91 -9.61 -0.29
CA LEU A 90 4.54 -9.74 0.19
C LEU A 90 3.96 -8.35 0.53
N ILE A 91 2.70 -8.11 0.18
CA ILE A 91 1.96 -6.92 0.58
C ILE A 91 1.72 -7.01 2.11
N PRO A 92 2.18 -6.02 2.91
CA PRO A 92 1.91 -5.98 4.35
C PRO A 92 0.42 -6.13 4.67
N ARG A 93 0.12 -6.94 5.69
CA ARG A 93 -1.26 -7.31 6.06
C ARG A 93 -1.67 -6.62 7.35
N PRO A 94 -2.93 -6.17 7.48
CA PRO A 94 -3.42 -5.55 8.72
C PRO A 94 -3.26 -6.45 9.96
N GLU A 95 -3.42 -7.77 9.81
CA GLU A 95 -3.26 -8.73 10.90
C GLU A 95 -1.82 -8.74 11.45
N THR A 96 -0.83 -8.41 10.62
CA THR A 96 0.57 -8.26 11.05
C THR A 96 0.74 -7.02 11.94
N GLU A 97 -0.13 -6.01 11.83
CA GLU A 97 -0.07 -4.86 12.71
C GLU A 97 -0.38 -5.26 14.16
N GLU A 98 -1.45 -6.02 14.37
CA GLU A 98 -1.86 -6.49 15.70
C GLU A 98 -0.78 -7.34 16.37
N VAL A 99 -0.16 -8.25 15.61
CA VAL A 99 0.95 -9.09 16.11
C VAL A 99 2.13 -8.22 16.56
N MET A 100 2.46 -7.19 15.78
CA MET A 100 3.58 -6.31 16.10
C MET A 100 3.32 -5.46 17.35
N LEU A 101 2.06 -5.05 17.58
CA LEU A 101 1.66 -4.31 18.78
C LEU A 101 1.98 -5.12 20.04
N HIS A 102 1.52 -6.37 20.09
CA HIS A 102 1.77 -7.26 21.23
C HIS A 102 3.24 -7.63 21.36
N PHE A 103 3.94 -7.82 20.24
CA PHE A 103 5.37 -8.08 20.26
C PHE A 103 6.16 -6.91 20.90
N LEU A 104 5.80 -5.67 20.58
CA LEU A 104 6.48 -4.49 21.10
C LEU A 104 6.32 -4.33 22.63
N GLU A 105 5.19 -4.76 23.19
CA GLU A 105 4.94 -4.77 24.64
C GLU A 105 5.89 -5.71 25.40
N LEU A 106 6.41 -6.74 24.74
CA LEU A 106 7.33 -7.71 25.31
C LEU A 106 8.80 -7.29 25.20
N CYS A 107 9.10 -6.32 24.32
CA CYS A 107 10.46 -5.89 24.03
C CYS A 107 10.95 -4.85 25.04
N LYS A 108 12.22 -4.97 25.44
CA LYS A 108 12.94 -3.85 26.03
C LYS A 108 13.49 -2.97 24.92
N LYS A 109 13.56 -1.66 25.17
CA LYS A 109 14.02 -0.66 24.19
C LYS A 109 15.40 -0.94 23.58
N THR A 110 16.25 -1.69 24.27
CA THR A 110 17.62 -2.01 23.83
C THR A 110 17.77 -3.41 23.25
N ASP A 111 16.68 -4.15 23.10
CA ASP A 111 16.75 -5.50 22.57
C ASP A 111 17.22 -5.52 21.11
N THR A 112 17.85 -6.64 20.74
CA THR A 112 18.17 -6.93 19.35
C THR A 112 17.09 -7.84 18.76
N ILE A 113 16.40 -7.34 17.74
CA ILE A 113 15.30 -8.02 17.07
C ILE A 113 15.75 -8.48 15.68
N ALA A 114 15.37 -9.70 15.30
CA ALA A 114 15.57 -10.21 13.95
C ALA A 114 14.22 -10.38 13.25
N ASP A 115 14.06 -9.69 12.11
CA ASP A 115 12.93 -9.85 11.18
C ASP A 115 13.35 -10.77 10.02
N ILE A 116 12.76 -11.97 9.98
CA ILE A 116 13.14 -13.04 9.06
C ILE A 116 12.09 -13.13 7.95
N GLY A 117 12.50 -12.88 6.70
CA GLY A 117 11.57 -12.72 5.58
C GLY A 117 10.94 -11.33 5.57
N THR A 118 11.78 -10.30 5.72
CA THR A 118 11.34 -8.91 5.92
C THR A 118 10.52 -8.34 4.76
N GLY A 119 10.64 -8.90 3.55
CA GLY A 119 9.87 -8.48 2.40
C GLY A 119 10.07 -6.99 2.08
N SER A 120 9.03 -6.19 2.26
CA SER A 120 9.07 -4.74 2.06
C SER A 120 9.78 -3.98 3.18
N GLY A 121 10.20 -4.65 4.26
CA GLY A 121 10.78 -4.03 5.44
C GLY A 121 9.76 -3.46 6.42
N ALA A 122 8.46 -3.66 6.18
CA ALA A 122 7.39 -2.98 6.93
C ALA A 122 7.50 -3.20 8.45
N ILE A 123 7.78 -4.43 8.90
CA ILE A 123 7.94 -4.73 10.33
C ILE A 123 9.22 -4.08 10.86
N ALA A 124 10.38 -4.42 10.29
CA ALA A 124 11.67 -3.96 10.77
C ALA A 124 11.77 -2.42 10.85
N ILE A 125 11.32 -1.72 9.81
CA ILE A 125 11.35 -0.25 9.74
C ILE A 125 10.37 0.34 10.75
N THR A 126 9.13 -0.19 10.84
CA THR A 126 8.14 0.32 11.80
C THR A 126 8.62 0.16 13.24
N LEU A 127 9.22 -0.99 13.59
CA LEU A 127 9.81 -1.21 14.92
C LEU A 127 10.85 -0.14 15.25
N LYS A 128 11.74 0.17 14.30
CA LYS A 128 12.77 1.21 14.47
C LYS A 128 12.19 2.61 14.57
N LEU A 129 11.10 2.91 13.85
CA LEU A 129 10.38 4.18 13.94
C LEU A 129 9.68 4.36 15.29
N LEU A 130 9.02 3.32 15.80
CA LEU A 130 8.32 3.38 17.09
C LEU A 130 9.27 3.34 18.29
N GLN A 131 10.37 2.61 18.19
CA GLN A 131 11.39 2.50 19.24
C GLN A 131 12.81 2.63 18.64
N PRO A 132 13.32 3.86 18.47
CA PRO A 132 14.62 4.12 17.83
C PRO A 132 15.84 3.47 18.51
N GLU A 133 15.72 3.11 19.80
CA GLU A 133 16.78 2.44 20.54
C GLU A 133 16.93 0.94 20.19
N LEU A 134 15.91 0.31 19.59
CA LEU A 134 15.96 -1.09 19.21
C LEU A 134 17.05 -1.33 18.17
N ASN A 135 17.79 -2.43 18.31
CA ASN A 135 18.69 -2.89 17.26
C ASN A 135 17.94 -3.89 16.37
N VAL A 136 17.54 -3.49 15.17
CA VAL A 136 16.70 -4.32 14.29
C VAL A 136 17.53 -4.83 13.12
N ILE A 137 17.56 -6.15 12.95
CA ILE A 137 18.23 -6.83 11.85
C ILE A 137 17.15 -7.42 10.94
N ALA A 138 17.10 -6.98 9.69
CA ALA A 138 16.16 -7.46 8.70
C ALA A 138 16.85 -8.39 7.70
N THR A 139 16.25 -9.54 7.42
CA THR A 139 16.80 -10.53 6.48
C THR A 139 15.71 -11.02 5.53
N ASP A 140 16.11 -11.37 4.32
CA ASP A 140 15.25 -12.03 3.35
C ASP A 140 16.10 -12.98 2.49
N LEU A 141 15.46 -13.97 1.88
CA LEU A 141 16.13 -14.89 0.97
C LEU A 141 16.41 -14.22 -0.37
N TYR A 142 15.56 -13.28 -0.80
CA TYR A 142 15.62 -12.68 -2.14
C TYR A 142 16.20 -11.27 -2.09
N GLU A 143 17.24 -11.02 -2.92
CA GLU A 143 17.87 -9.69 -3.01
C GLU A 143 16.87 -8.62 -3.47
N ASP A 144 15.92 -8.96 -4.35
CA ASP A 144 14.90 -8.01 -4.80
C ASP A 144 13.99 -7.53 -3.65
N ALA A 145 13.63 -8.42 -2.73
CA ALA A 145 12.88 -8.05 -1.52
C ALA A 145 13.73 -7.12 -0.64
N LEU A 146 15.00 -7.48 -0.41
CA LEU A 146 15.94 -6.61 0.33
C LEU A 146 16.12 -5.25 -0.33
N ASN A 147 16.08 -5.15 -1.65
CA ASN A 147 16.14 -3.87 -2.36
C ASN A 147 14.89 -3.02 -2.10
N VAL A 148 13.70 -3.62 -2.03
CA VAL A 148 12.48 -2.92 -1.63
C VAL A 148 12.58 -2.45 -0.18
N ALA A 149 13.00 -3.32 0.74
CA ALA A 149 13.21 -2.97 2.15
C ALA A 149 14.23 -1.83 2.33
N LYS A 150 15.37 -1.86 1.63
CA LYS A 150 16.38 -0.79 1.65
C LYS A 150 15.81 0.54 1.13
N GLN A 151 15.03 0.53 0.05
CA GLN A 151 14.37 1.73 -0.47
C GLN A 151 13.41 2.33 0.56
N ASN A 152 12.57 1.50 1.18
CA ASN A 152 11.67 1.95 2.24
C ASN A 152 12.44 2.47 3.45
N ALA A 153 13.51 1.79 3.88
CA ALA A 153 14.32 2.23 5.00
C ALA A 153 14.93 3.62 4.74
N SER A 154 15.49 3.86 3.54
CA SER A 154 16.06 5.15 3.16
C SER A 154 15.04 6.30 3.06
N HIS A 155 13.75 5.98 2.97
CA HIS A 155 12.69 6.99 2.99
C HIS A 155 12.40 7.47 4.42
N TYR A 156 12.66 6.63 5.42
CA TYR A 156 12.28 6.86 6.82
C TYR A 156 13.48 7.08 7.77
N HIS A 157 14.70 6.77 7.33
CA HIS A 157 15.97 6.90 8.06
C HIS A 157 17.05 7.50 7.17
#